data_AF-A0A183SLR3-F1
#
_entry.id   AF-A0A183SLR3-F1
#
_cell.length_a   1.000
_cell.length_b   1.000
_cell.length_c   1.000
_cell.angle_alpha   90.00
_cell.angle_beta   90.00
_cell.angle_gamma   90.00
#
_symmetry.space_group_name_H-M   'P 1'
#
loop_
_entity.id
_entity.type
_entity.pdbx_description
1 polymer ?
#
loop_
_entity_poly.entity_id
_entity_poly.type
_entity_poly.pdbx_seq_one_letter_code
_entity_poly.pdbx_strand_id
1 'polypeptide(L)'
;MEKDVMVIGEYDVSAGATSHVNIEVKDTKGHIFFQKSDITKGKFTFSAEDDETFDVCFRCTAAVGTHEQREIYLDIKQGVETKNYAALAEAENLKPIEAELKRIEYISDSIVKDFVSMHSRADAMRNINASTHSRVLYFSVFSMLCLVALATWQVLYLRRYFKSKKLID
;
A
#
# COMPACT_ATOMS: atom_id res chain seq x y z
N MET A 1 6.53 5.45 -5.81
CA MET A 1 6.13 6.82 -6.20
C MET A 1 6.15 6.90 -7.71
N GLU A 2 5.62 7.95 -8.31
CA GLU A 2 5.80 8.21 -9.74
C GLU A 2 7.14 8.96 -9.96
N LYS A 3 7.83 8.70 -11.07
CA LYS A 3 9.10 9.33 -11.46
C LYS A 3 8.97 10.86 -11.52
N ASP A 4 10.04 11.56 -11.14
CA ASP A 4 10.16 13.04 -11.10
C ASP A 4 9.19 13.74 -10.13
N VAL A 5 8.58 13.00 -9.20
CA VAL A 5 7.76 13.60 -8.16
C VAL A 5 8.63 14.09 -7.00
N MET A 6 8.50 15.38 -6.67
CA MET A 6 9.15 15.99 -5.51
C MET A 6 8.42 15.60 -4.22
N VAL A 7 9.22 15.25 -3.20
CA VAL A 7 8.78 14.85 -1.87
C VAL A 7 9.35 15.83 -0.86
N ILE A 8 8.49 16.37 0.00
CA ILE A 8 8.90 17.21 1.13
C ILE A 8 8.41 16.53 2.41
N GLY A 9 9.34 16.24 3.31
CA GLY A 9 9.01 15.71 4.63
C GLY A 9 9.38 16.71 5.72
N GLU A 10 8.45 16.98 6.63
CA GLU A 10 8.67 17.73 7.85
C GLU A 10 8.60 16.79 9.04
N TYR A 11 9.56 16.91 9.97
CA TYR A 11 9.60 16.07 11.15
C TYR A 11 9.79 16.91 12.42
N ASP A 12 9.12 16.50 13.49
CA ASP A 12 9.25 17.06 14.83
C ASP A 12 9.34 15.91 15.84
N VAL A 13 10.44 15.85 16.57
CA VAL A 13 10.77 14.78 17.52
C VAL A 13 10.65 15.35 18.92
N SER A 14 9.94 14.63 19.79
CA SER A 14 9.83 15.02 21.20
C SER A 14 11.22 15.09 21.86
N ALA A 15 11.38 16.06 22.75
CA ALA A 15 12.60 16.15 23.57
C ALA A 15 12.73 14.89 24.44
N GLY A 16 13.94 14.32 24.50
CA GLY A 16 14.27 13.23 25.40
C GLY A 16 15.45 13.62 26.29
N ALA A 17 15.53 13.01 27.47
CA ALA A 17 16.52 13.32 28.48
C ALA A 17 17.92 12.80 28.14
N THR A 18 18.03 11.60 27.56
CA THR A 18 19.32 10.94 27.30
C THR A 18 19.39 10.17 25.98
N SER A 19 18.28 10.09 25.24
CA SER A 19 18.25 9.48 23.91
C SER A 19 18.70 10.47 22.82
N HIS A 20 19.11 9.95 21.66
CA HIS A 20 19.32 10.71 20.44
C HIS A 20 18.59 9.99 19.30
N VAL A 21 17.93 10.75 18.42
CA VAL A 21 17.21 10.19 17.26
C VAL A 21 17.96 10.55 15.99
N ASN A 22 18.20 9.56 15.15
CA ASN A 22 18.83 9.71 13.85
C ASN A 22 17.79 9.43 12.76
N ILE A 23 17.83 10.18 11.67
CA ILE A 23 16.96 9.99 10.51
C ILE A 23 17.79 9.54 9.30
N GLU A 24 17.25 8.59 8.56
CA GLU A 24 17.80 8.13 7.28
C GLU A 24 16.65 7.93 6.29
N VAL A 25 16.75 8.60 5.15
CA VAL A 25 15.83 8.45 4.01
C VAL A 25 16.57 7.74 2.90
N LYS A 26 16.08 6.57 2.50
CA LYS A 26 16.73 5.71 1.51
C LYS A 26 15.74 5.11 0.52
N ASP A 27 16.21 4.76 -0.66
CA ASP A 27 15.45 3.96 -1.62
C ASP A 27 15.55 2.46 -1.31
N THR A 28 14.68 1.67 -1.93
CA THR A 28 14.75 0.21 -2.05
C THR A 28 16.10 -0.31 -2.53
N LYS A 29 16.81 0.43 -3.39
CA LYS A 29 18.18 0.11 -3.84
C LYS A 29 19.27 0.46 -2.83
N GLY A 30 18.92 1.07 -1.70
CA GLY A 30 19.88 1.50 -0.67
C GLY A 30 20.55 2.84 -0.95
N HIS A 31 20.11 3.59 -1.97
CA HIS A 31 20.58 4.96 -2.19
C HIS A 31 20.03 5.88 -1.09
N ILE A 32 20.91 6.61 -0.42
CA ILE A 32 20.55 7.49 0.70
C ILE A 32 20.34 8.91 0.17
N PHE A 33 19.10 9.42 0.29
CA PHE A 33 18.76 10.79 -0.12
C PHE A 33 19.03 11.80 0.99
N PHE A 34 18.80 11.41 2.24
CA PHE A 34 18.96 12.29 3.39
C PHE A 34 19.38 11.49 4.62
N GLN A 35 20.40 11.96 5.32
CA GLN A 35 20.85 11.35 6.57
C GLN A 35 21.27 12.44 7.54
N LYS A 36 20.77 12.37 8.78
CA LYS A 36 21.15 13.32 9.82
C LYS A 36 21.10 12.65 11.20
N SER A 37 22.12 12.92 12.00
CA SER A 37 22.21 12.46 13.39
C SER A 37 21.70 13.52 14.36
N ASP A 38 21.21 13.08 15.51
CA ASP A 38 20.73 13.90 16.63
C ASP A 38 19.73 14.99 16.20
N ILE A 39 18.59 14.51 15.67
CA ILE A 39 17.54 15.37 15.15
C ILE A 39 16.47 15.71 16.20
N THR A 40 16.05 16.97 16.19
CA THR A 40 14.92 17.48 16.96
C THR A 40 13.79 17.90 16.03
N LYS A 41 14.03 18.91 15.20
CA LYS A 41 13.08 19.39 14.19
C LYS A 41 13.79 19.65 12.88
N GLY A 42 13.10 19.43 11.76
CA GLY A 42 13.67 19.75 10.45
C GLY A 42 12.76 19.39 9.29
N LYS A 43 13.30 19.62 8.10
CA LYS A 43 12.66 19.28 6.83
C LYS A 43 13.68 18.64 5.90
N PHE A 44 13.23 17.71 5.08
CA PHE A 44 14.01 17.12 4.00
C PHE A 44 13.24 17.24 2.68
N THR A 45 13.96 17.29 1.58
CA THR A 45 13.38 17.37 0.23
C THR A 45 14.23 16.54 -0.72
N PHE A 46 13.57 15.69 -1.50
CA PHE A 46 14.21 14.92 -2.56
C PHE A 46 13.22 14.70 -3.71
N SER A 47 13.73 14.34 -4.88
CA SER A 47 12.94 13.96 -6.06
C SER A 47 13.14 12.49 -6.35
N ALA A 48 12.05 11.75 -6.58
CA ALA A 48 12.13 10.34 -6.97
C ALA A 48 12.69 10.23 -8.39
N GLU A 49 13.80 9.51 -8.57
CA GLU A 49 14.44 9.30 -9.88
C GLU A 49 13.80 8.15 -10.66
N ASP A 50 13.23 7.17 -9.95
CA ASP A 50 12.56 5.98 -10.50
C ASP A 50 11.19 5.76 -9.83
N ASP A 51 10.35 4.92 -10.45
CA ASP A 51 9.04 4.48 -9.92
C ASP A 51 9.21 3.51 -8.73
N GLU A 52 9.87 3.96 -7.68
CA GLU A 52 10.26 3.13 -6.54
C GLU A 52 9.72 3.67 -5.22
N THR A 53 9.80 2.85 -4.18
CA THR A 53 9.38 3.20 -2.82
C THR A 53 10.60 3.61 -2.01
N PHE A 54 10.44 4.62 -1.16
CA PHE A 54 11.49 5.07 -0.25
C PHE A 54 11.09 4.78 1.20
N ASP A 55 12.10 4.55 2.03
CA ASP A 55 11.95 4.34 3.46
C ASP A 55 12.44 5.58 4.22
N VAL A 56 11.64 6.05 5.17
CA VAL A 56 12.06 7.04 6.18
C VAL A 56 12.25 6.32 7.50
N CYS A 57 13.50 6.12 7.89
CA CYS A 57 13.89 5.40 9.08
C CYS A 57 14.28 6.36 10.20
N PHE A 58 13.64 6.22 11.36
CA PHE A 58 14.07 6.88 12.60
C PHE A 58 14.71 5.86 13.53
N ARG A 59 15.97 6.10 13.91
CA ARG A 59 16.72 5.26 14.85
C ARG A 59 16.96 6.02 16.14
N CYS A 60 16.33 5.55 17.22
CA CYS A 60 16.54 6.08 18.56
C CYS A 60 17.65 5.28 19.26
N THR A 61 18.72 5.96 19.68
CA THR A 61 19.81 5.40 20.48
C THR A 61 19.76 6.04 21.87
N ALA A 62 19.51 5.24 22.90
CA ALA A 62 19.51 5.67 24.30
C ALA A 62 20.67 5.02 25.08
N ALA A 63 21.02 5.61 26.23
CA ALA A 63 22.04 5.04 27.11
C ALA A 63 21.63 3.65 27.63
N VAL A 64 22.61 2.76 27.78
CA VAL A 64 22.40 1.36 28.22
C VAL A 64 21.66 1.34 29.56
N GLY A 65 20.50 0.67 29.59
CA GLY A 65 19.66 0.55 30.79
C GLY A 65 18.51 1.58 30.88
N THR A 66 18.37 2.49 29.92
CA THR A 66 17.23 3.42 29.85
C THR A 66 16.32 3.08 28.67
N HIS A 67 15.03 2.89 28.95
CA HIS A 67 13.98 2.76 27.95
C HIS A 67 13.20 4.08 27.91
N GLU A 68 13.51 4.93 26.94
CA GLU A 68 12.82 6.19 26.72
C GLU A 68 11.96 6.08 25.45
N GLN A 69 10.66 6.36 25.57
CA GLN A 69 9.76 6.45 24.42
C GLN A 69 9.82 7.88 23.85
N ARG A 70 10.07 7.98 22.55
CA ARG A 70 10.09 9.22 21.80
C ARG A 70 8.86 9.28 20.89
N GLU A 71 8.15 10.39 20.91
CA GLU A 71 7.11 10.68 19.92
C GLU A 71 7.74 11.37 18.72
N ILE A 72 7.33 10.96 17.52
CA ILE A 72 7.83 11.50 16.26
C ILE A 72 6.61 11.88 15.43
N TYR A 73 6.48 13.18 15.17
CA TYR A 73 5.54 13.72 14.21
C TYR A 73 6.25 13.79 12.85
N LEU A 74 5.63 13.17 11.83
CA LEU A 74 6.14 13.15 10.47
C LEU A 74 4.99 13.52 9.53
N ASP A 75 5.18 14.59 8.77
CA ASP A 75 4.28 15.03 7.71
C ASP A 75 5.02 14.88 6.37
N ILE A 76 4.48 14.08 5.45
CA ILE A 76 5.07 13.83 4.12
C ILE A 76 4.11 14.37 3.07
N LYS A 77 4.58 15.33 2.29
CA LYS A 77 3.88 15.90 1.14
C LYS A 77 4.50 15.39 -0.15
N GLN A 78 3.65 14.99 -1.09
CA GLN A 78 4.06 14.47 -2.40
C GLN A 78 3.37 15.24 -3.53
N GLY A 79 4.10 15.49 -4.63
CA GLY A 79 3.52 15.92 -5.90
C GLY A 79 2.78 17.26 -5.83
N VAL A 80 1.46 17.22 -5.86
CA VAL A 80 0.62 18.41 -6.00
C VAL A 80 0.77 19.37 -4.81
N GLU A 81 1.05 18.81 -3.63
CA GLU A 81 1.16 19.51 -2.36
C GLU A 81 2.56 20.05 -2.08
N THR A 82 3.58 19.65 -2.84
CA THR A 82 4.95 20.21 -2.72
C THR A 82 5.14 21.47 -3.55
N LYS A 83 4.24 21.77 -4.49
CA LYS A 83 4.25 23.01 -5.27
C LYS A 83 3.73 24.16 -4.41
N ASN A 84 4.62 25.09 -4.08
CA ASN A 84 4.29 26.27 -3.29
C ASN A 84 3.59 27.32 -4.17
N TYR A 85 2.25 27.21 -4.30
CA TYR A 85 1.42 28.07 -5.16
C TYR A 85 1.62 29.57 -4.88
N ALA A 86 1.86 29.93 -3.62
CA ALA A 86 2.11 31.31 -3.22
C ALA A 86 3.40 31.87 -3.84
N ALA A 87 4.47 31.06 -3.88
CA ALA A 87 5.75 31.47 -4.48
C ALA A 87 5.70 31.52 -6.01
N LEU A 88 4.90 30.65 -6.66
CA LEU A 88 4.69 30.69 -8.11
C LEU A 88 3.87 31.90 -8.54
N ALA A 89 2.81 32.24 -7.79
CA ALA A 89 1.95 33.39 -8.06
C ALA A 89 2.73 34.72 -8.00
N GLU A 90 3.67 34.82 -7.05
CA GLU A 90 4.54 35.99 -6.88
C GLU A 90 5.63 36.06 -7.97
N ALA A 91 6.20 34.92 -8.37
CA ALA A 91 7.22 34.85 -9.43
C ALA A 91 6.67 35.20 -10.83
N GLU A 92 5.44 34.79 -11.16
CA GLU A 92 4.83 35.05 -12.47
C GLU A 92 4.02 36.37 -12.53
N ASN A 93 3.96 37.16 -11.43
CA ASN A 93 3.12 38.37 -11.33
C ASN A 93 1.66 38.12 -11.77
N LEU A 94 1.13 36.92 -11.50
CA LEU A 94 -0.22 36.55 -11.90
C LEU A 94 -1.23 37.28 -11.01
N LYS A 95 -2.34 37.71 -11.59
CA LYS A 95 -3.47 38.19 -10.78
C LYS A 95 -3.88 37.05 -9.83
N PRO A 96 -4.22 37.32 -8.57
CA PRO A 96 -4.53 36.29 -7.57
C PRO A 96 -5.58 35.28 -8.04
N ILE A 97 -6.47 35.70 -8.94
CA ILE A 97 -7.53 34.84 -9.53
C ILE A 97 -7.01 33.81 -10.55
N GLU A 98 -5.94 34.10 -11.30
CA GLU A 98 -5.38 33.16 -12.29
C GLU A 98 -4.59 32.04 -11.60
N ALA A 99 -3.90 32.36 -10.50
CA ALA A 99 -3.20 31.39 -9.68
C ALA A 99 -4.17 30.37 -9.04
N GLU A 100 -5.32 30.83 -8.56
CA GLU A 100 -6.37 29.95 -8.03
C GLU A 100 -6.97 29.05 -9.12
N LEU A 101 -7.23 29.60 -10.32
CA LEU A 101 -7.78 28.82 -11.43
C LEU A 101 -6.84 27.68 -11.84
N LYS A 102 -5.54 27.98 -11.94
CA LYS A 102 -4.51 26.99 -12.31
C LYS A 102 -4.30 25.93 -11.23
N ARG A 103 -4.47 26.30 -9.96
CA ARG A 103 -4.50 25.34 -8.84
C ARG A 103 -5.67 24.37 -8.97
N ILE A 104 -6.88 24.87 -9.25
CA ILE A 104 -8.08 24.03 -9.40
C ILE A 104 -7.95 23.10 -10.61
N GLU A 105 -7.39 23.57 -11.73
CA GLU A 105 -7.12 22.75 -12.91
C GLU A 105 -6.24 21.55 -12.56
N TYR A 106 -5.13 21.80 -11.86
CA TYR A 106 -4.19 20.73 -11.50
C TYR A 106 -4.76 19.74 -10.49
N ILE A 107 -5.53 20.21 -9.50
CA ILE A 107 -6.27 19.33 -8.57
C ILE A 107 -7.29 18.48 -9.34
N SER A 108 -7.97 19.06 -10.32
CA SER A 108 -8.97 18.33 -11.12
C SER A 108 -8.32 17.25 -11.97
N ASP A 109 -7.18 17.55 -12.61
CA ASP A 109 -6.41 16.57 -13.39
C ASP A 109 -5.90 15.41 -12.52
N SER A 110 -5.41 15.70 -11.30
CA SER A 110 -4.98 14.64 -10.37
C SER A 110 -6.16 13.74 -9.96
N ILE A 111 -7.33 14.32 -9.67
CA ILE A 111 -8.53 13.55 -9.31
C ILE A 111 -8.96 12.63 -10.46
N VAL A 112 -8.91 13.10 -11.71
CA VAL A 112 -9.28 12.28 -12.87
C VAL A 112 -8.33 11.11 -13.03
N LYS A 113 -7.02 11.33 -12.88
CA LYS A 113 -6.02 10.25 -12.91
C LYS A 113 -6.26 9.21 -11.83
N ASP A 114 -6.53 9.66 -10.60
CA ASP A 114 -6.84 8.77 -9.49
C ASP A 114 -8.12 7.97 -9.74
N PHE A 115 -9.16 8.60 -10.31
CA PHE A 115 -10.40 7.93 -10.67
C PHE A 115 -10.20 6.83 -11.71
N VAL A 116 -9.40 7.09 -12.76
CA VAL A 116 -9.06 6.09 -13.77
C VAL A 116 -8.31 4.91 -13.16
N SER A 117 -7.34 5.17 -12.28
CA SER A 117 -6.62 4.14 -11.55
C SER A 117 -7.54 3.30 -10.66
N MET A 118 -8.46 3.95 -9.94
CA MET A 118 -9.46 3.28 -9.09
C MET A 118 -10.40 2.40 -9.93
N HIS A 119 -10.87 2.89 -11.07
CA HIS A 119 -11.75 2.14 -11.97
C HIS A 119 -11.05 0.88 -12.49
N SER A 120 -9.81 1.00 -12.95
CA SER A 120 -9.02 -0.14 -13.43
C SER A 120 -8.86 -1.24 -12.35
N ARG A 121 -8.63 -0.83 -11.09
CA ARG A 121 -8.57 -1.76 -9.95
C ARG A 121 -9.92 -2.44 -9.66
N ALA A 122 -11.02 -1.69 -9.77
CA ALA A 122 -12.37 -2.24 -9.59
C ALA A 122 -12.70 -3.28 -10.66
N ASP A 123 -12.34 -3.02 -11.92
CA ASP A 123 -12.52 -3.96 -13.03
C ASP A 123 -11.69 -5.24 -12.83
N ALA A 124 -10.44 -5.10 -12.40
CA ALA A 124 -9.59 -6.24 -12.07
C ALA A 124 -10.21 -7.11 -10.96
N MET A 125 -10.72 -6.49 -9.89
CA MET A 125 -11.40 -7.20 -8.81
C MET A 125 -12.65 -7.94 -9.31
N ARG A 126 -13.44 -7.31 -10.19
CA ARG A 126 -14.63 -7.93 -10.80
C ARG A 126 -14.26 -9.17 -11.63
N ASN A 127 -13.20 -9.09 -12.43
CA ASN A 127 -12.71 -10.21 -13.23
C ASN A 127 -12.17 -11.38 -12.38
N ILE A 128 -11.48 -11.07 -11.27
CA ILE A 128 -11.02 -12.09 -10.30
C ILE A 128 -12.22 -12.79 -9.67
N ASN A 129 -13.26 -12.05 -9.28
CA ASN A 129 -14.46 -12.64 -8.70
C ASN A 129 -15.18 -13.57 -9.70
N ALA A 130 -15.35 -13.13 -10.95
CA ALA A 130 -16.01 -13.93 -11.99
C ALA A 130 -15.25 -15.25 -12.29
N SER A 131 -13.92 -15.18 -12.41
CA SER A 131 -13.09 -16.36 -12.69
C SER A 131 -12.99 -17.32 -11.49
N THR A 132 -12.93 -16.79 -10.27
CA THR A 132 -12.92 -17.59 -9.03
C THR A 132 -14.24 -18.33 -8.85
N HIS A 133 -15.36 -17.63 -9.00
CA HIS A 133 -16.69 -18.22 -8.86
C HIS A 133 -16.89 -19.39 -9.83
N SER A 134 -16.48 -19.23 -11.09
CA SER A 134 -16.60 -20.28 -12.10
C SER A 134 -15.79 -21.53 -11.75
N ARG A 135 -14.53 -21.37 -11.34
CA ARG A 135 -13.65 -22.49 -10.96
C ARG A 135 -14.19 -23.26 -9.75
N VAL A 136 -14.65 -22.54 -8.73
CA VAL A 136 -15.22 -23.12 -7.50
C VAL A 136 -16.49 -23.90 -7.83
N LEU A 137 -17.36 -23.38 -8.71
CA LEU A 137 -18.56 -24.07 -9.13
C LEU A 137 -18.25 -25.41 -9.81
N TYR A 138 -17.28 -25.45 -10.74
CA TYR A 138 -16.86 -26.71 -11.38
C TYR A 138 -16.31 -27.73 -10.38
N PHE A 139 -15.47 -27.31 -9.42
CA PHE A 139 -14.97 -28.21 -8.37
C PHE A 139 -16.09 -28.73 -7.47
N SER A 140 -17.07 -27.88 -7.12
CA SER A 140 -18.22 -28.27 -6.31
C SER A 140 -19.09 -29.31 -7.02
N VAL A 141 -19.40 -29.10 -8.31
CA VAL A 141 -20.16 -30.06 -9.12
C VAL A 141 -19.42 -31.38 -9.25
N PHE A 142 -18.12 -31.36 -9.53
CA PHE A 142 -17.29 -32.56 -9.60
C PHE A 142 -17.29 -33.33 -8.27
N SER A 143 -17.12 -32.63 -7.15
CA SER A 143 -17.16 -33.24 -5.81
C SER A 143 -18.50 -33.91 -5.52
N MET A 144 -19.62 -33.25 -5.84
CA MET A 144 -20.96 -33.80 -5.67
C MET A 144 -21.15 -35.09 -6.49
N LEU A 145 -20.70 -35.10 -7.75
CA LEU A 145 -20.74 -36.29 -8.61
C LEU A 145 -19.92 -37.45 -8.02
N CYS A 146 -18.71 -37.17 -7.51
CA CYS A 146 -17.87 -38.18 -6.85
C CYS A 146 -18.56 -38.78 -5.62
N LEU A 147 -19.23 -37.97 -4.79
CA LEU A 147 -19.95 -38.44 -3.61
C LEU A 147 -21.11 -39.37 -4.00
N VAL A 148 -21.89 -39.03 -5.03
CA VAL A 148 -22.98 -39.88 -5.54
C VAL A 148 -22.44 -41.20 -6.11
N ALA A 149 -21.34 -41.16 -6.85
CA ALA A 149 -20.68 -42.35 -7.38
C ALA A 149 -20.16 -43.27 -6.26
N LEU A 150 -19.54 -42.71 -5.22
CA LEU A 150 -19.08 -43.48 -4.06
C LEU A 150 -20.24 -44.07 -3.26
N ALA A 151 -21.32 -43.32 -3.04
CA ALA A 151 -22.50 -43.80 -2.33
C ALA A 151 -23.17 -44.98 -3.07
N THR A 152 -23.36 -44.86 -4.39
CA THR A 152 -23.91 -45.95 -5.22
C THR A 152 -22.99 -47.17 -5.24
N TRP A 153 -21.69 -46.96 -5.36
CA TRP A 153 -20.68 -48.03 -5.26
C TRP A 153 -20.74 -48.75 -3.91
N GLN A 154 -20.77 -48.01 -2.80
CA GLN A 154 -20.87 -48.58 -1.45
C GLN A 154 -22.10 -49.47 -1.28
N VAL A 155 -23.27 -49.03 -1.77
CA VAL A 155 -24.51 -49.82 -1.70
C VAL A 155 -24.40 -51.10 -2.54
N LEU A 156 -23.84 -51.02 -3.76
CA LEU A 156 -23.64 -52.19 -4.62
C LEU A 156 -22.63 -53.18 -4.02
N TYR A 157 -21.55 -52.67 -3.43
CA TYR A 157 -20.55 -53.48 -2.75
C TYR A 157 -21.16 -54.24 -1.56
N LEU A 158 -21.87 -53.54 -0.68
CA LEU A 158 -22.57 -54.15 0.46
C LEU A 158 -23.60 -55.20 -0.01
N ARG A 159 -24.40 -54.89 -1.05
CA ARG A 159 -25.34 -55.86 -1.64
C ARG A 159 -24.64 -57.12 -2.17
N ARG A 160 -23.53 -56.97 -2.91
CA ARG A 160 -22.74 -58.11 -3.39
C ARG A 160 -22.13 -58.91 -2.24
N TYR A 161 -21.62 -58.23 -1.23
CA TYR A 161 -21.03 -58.84 -0.05
C TYR A 161 -22.04 -59.73 0.70
N PHE A 162 -23.23 -59.20 1.00
CA PHE A 162 -24.29 -59.98 1.69
C PHE A 162 -24.81 -61.15 0.85
N LYS A 163 -24.97 -60.96 -0.47
CA LYS A 163 -25.38 -62.04 -1.38
C LYS A 163 -24.34 -63.17 -1.46
N SER A 164 -23.05 -62.84 -1.46
CA SER A 164 -21.97 -63.83 -1.46
C SER A 164 -21.85 -64.61 -0.16
N LYS A 165 -22.29 -64.04 0.96
CA LYS A 165 -22.26 -64.67 2.29
C LYS A 165 -23.56 -65.39 2.67
N LYS A 166 -24.56 -65.45 1.76
CA LYS A 166 -25.87 -66.11 1.96
C LYS A 166 -26.64 -65.63 3.21
N LEU A 167 -26.54 -64.34 3.55
CA LEU A 167 -27.21 -63.77 4.73
C LEU A 167 -28.61 -63.20 4.44
N ILE A 168 -28.95 -62.98 3.16
CA ILE A 168 -30.26 -62.52 2.68
C ILE A 168 -30.51 -63.23 1.34
N ASP A 169 -31.63 -63.94 1.21
CA ASP A 169 -32.18 -64.43 -0.07
C ASP A 169 -32.94 -63.29 -0.78
#